data_AF-A0AAX2ZBC4-F1
#
_entry.id   AF-A0AAX2ZBC4-F1
#
_cell.length_a   1.000
_cell.length_b   1.000
_cell.length_c   1.000
_cell.angle_alpha   90.00
_cell.angle_beta   90.00
_cell.angle_gamma   90.00
#
_symmetry.space_group_name_H-M   'P 1'
#
loop_
_entity.id
_entity.type
_entity.pdbx_description
1 polymer ?
#
loop_
_entity_poly.entity_id
_entity_poly.type
_entity_poly.pdbx_seq_one_letter_code
_entity_poly.pdbx_strand_id
1 'polypeptide(L)' 'MTNKIVNPNAREALNQMKMEIAKELDMELDTSGGDKTSYANGKKGGDLGGLMSKSLVNMGKEELIRQYYNK' A
#
# COMPACT_ATOMS: atom_id res chain seq x y z
N MET A 1 11.51 16.87 -7.93
CA MET A 1 10.90 15.74 -8.66
C MET A 1 9.45 15.64 -8.23
N THR A 2 8.51 15.73 -9.17
CA THR A 2 7.08 15.57 -8.85
C THR A 2 6.75 14.08 -8.81
N ASN A 3 6.14 13.60 -7.73
CA ASN A 3 5.67 12.21 -7.66
C ASN A 3 4.67 11.97 -8.80
N LYS A 4 5.05 11.13 -9.77
CA LYS A 4 4.16 10.75 -10.87
C LYS A 4 3.22 9.68 -10.38
N ILE A 5 1.94 9.98 -10.34
CA ILE A 5 0.90 8.99 -10.06
C ILE A 5 0.87 8.03 -11.25
N VAL A 6 1.20 6.75 -11.00
CA VAL A 6 1.31 5.72 -12.05
C VAL A 6 -0.05 5.43 -12.69
N ASN A 7 -1.10 5.37 -11.88
CA ASN A 7 -2.48 5.24 -12.33
C ASN A 7 -3.41 6.04 -11.40
N PRO A 8 -4.01 7.16 -11.87
CA PRO A 8 -4.90 7.97 -11.04
C PRO A 8 -6.19 7.24 -10.66
N ASN A 9 -6.64 6.28 -11.47
CA ASN A 9 -7.84 5.50 -11.21
C ASN A 9 -7.62 4.44 -10.11
N ALA A 10 -6.37 4.10 -9.80
CA ALA A 10 -6.05 3.12 -8.76
C ALA A 10 -6.16 3.69 -7.34
N ARG A 11 -6.32 5.02 -7.18
CA ARG A 11 -6.27 5.68 -5.87
C ARG A 11 -7.31 5.14 -4.88
N GLU A 12 -8.52 4.86 -5.36
CA GLU A 12 -9.60 4.34 -4.51
C GLU A 12 -9.31 2.91 -4.05
N ALA A 13 -8.94 2.02 -4.98
CA ALA A 13 -8.55 0.64 -4.66
C ALA A 13 -7.35 0.58 -3.70
N LEU A 14 -6.35 1.45 -3.92
CA LEU A 14 -5.18 1.54 -3.03
C LEU A 14 -5.56 2.06 -1.64
N ASN A 15 -6.52 2.98 -1.54
CA ASN A 15 -7.03 3.43 -0.24
C ASN A 15 -7.78 2.30 0.49
N GLN A 16 -8.58 1.51 -0.21
CA GLN A 16 -9.27 0.36 0.39
C GLN A 16 -8.25 -0.66 0.92
N MET A 17 -7.27 -1.05 0.10
CA MET A 17 -6.17 -1.93 0.53
C MET A 17 -5.42 -1.37 1.74
N LYS A 18 -5.16 -0.06 1.77
CA LYS A 18 -4.52 0.60 2.91
C LYS A 18 -5.34 0.42 4.19
N MET A 19 -6.66 0.58 4.13
CA MET A 19 -7.55 0.40 5.29
C MET A 19 -7.58 -1.06 5.74
N GLU A 20 -7.62 -2.00 4.80
CA GLU A 20 -7.62 -3.45 5.09
C GLU A 20 -6.33 -3.87 5.79
N ILE A 21 -5.16 -3.53 5.24
CA ILE A 21 -3.86 -3.87 5.83
C ILE A 21 -3.66 -3.16 7.17
N ALA A 22 -4.11 -1.92 7.31
CA ALA A 22 -4.05 -1.24 8.61
C ALA A 22 -4.86 -1.97 9.68
N LYS A 23 -6.06 -2.47 9.32
CA LYS A 23 -6.90 -3.26 10.21
C LYS A 23 -6.24 -4.59 10.59
N GLU A 24 -5.56 -5.26 9.65
CA GLU A 24 -4.81 -6.49 9.93
C GLU A 24 -3.64 -6.26 10.88
N LEU A 25 -3.02 -5.09 10.82
CA LEU A 25 -1.88 -4.71 11.66
C LEU A 25 -2.30 -4.07 12.99
N ASP A 26 -3.60 -4.03 13.30
CA ASP A 26 -4.17 -3.31 14.44
C ASP A 26 -3.65 -1.87 14.56
N MET A 27 -3.41 -1.25 13.40
CA MET A 27 -2.92 0.12 13.33
C MET A 27 -4.08 1.10 13.20
N GLU A 28 -4.21 1.96 14.19
CA GLU A 28 -4.99 3.19 14.01
C GLU A 28 -4.34 4.05 12.93
N LEU A 29 -5.04 4.22 11.81
CA LEU A 29 -4.75 5.20 10.78
C LEU A 29 -5.11 6.59 11.30
N ASP A 30 -4.33 7.04 12.29
CA ASP A 30 -4.48 8.37 12.84
C ASP A 30 -4.04 9.39 11.80
N THR A 31 -5.00 10.15 11.27
CA THR A 31 -4.75 11.27 10.35
C THR A 31 -3.93 12.40 10.99
N SER A 32 -3.74 12.35 12.30
CA SER A 32 -2.99 13.31 13.15
C SER A 32 -1.50 12.94 13.30
N GLY A 33 -0.92 12.23 12.35
CA GLY A 33 0.51 11.88 12.39
C GLY A 33 1.47 13.08 12.39
N GLY A 34 0.99 14.30 12.12
CA GLY A 34 1.81 15.52 12.04
C GLY A 34 2.58 15.86 13.32
N ASP A 35 2.05 15.48 14.49
CA ASP A 35 2.65 15.80 15.80
C ASP A 35 3.68 14.77 16.26
N LYS A 36 3.82 13.65 15.55
CA LYS A 36 4.73 12.55 15.89
C LYS A 36 6.08 12.72 15.20
N THR A 37 7.14 12.19 15.81
CA THR A 37 8.48 12.25 15.21
C THR A 37 8.54 11.47 13.89
N SER A 38 9.42 11.90 12.98
CA SER A 38 9.64 11.23 11.70
C SER A 38 9.98 9.74 11.86
N TYR A 39 10.68 9.36 12.94
CA TYR A 39 10.98 7.96 13.24
C TYR A 39 9.71 7.17 13.59
N ALA A 40 8.85 7.70 14.46
CA ALA A 40 7.61 7.03 14.85
C ALA A 40 6.65 6.87 13.65
N ASN A 41 6.52 7.92 12.84
CA ASN A 41 5.72 7.88 11.61
C ASN A 41 6.33 6.94 10.56
N GLY A 42 7.65 6.96 10.39
CA GLY A 42 8.37 6.09 9.45
C GLY A 42 8.25 4.62 9.82
N LYS A 43 8.30 4.27 11.11
CA LYS A 43 8.11 2.89 11.57
C LYS A 43 6.68 2.40 11.26
N LYS A 44 5.66 3.14 11.68
CA LYS A 44 4.24 2.77 11.44
C LYS A 44 3.89 2.74 9.95
N GLY A 45 4.24 3.80 9.21
CA GLY A 45 3.96 3.91 7.79
C GLY A 45 4.80 2.96 6.94
N GLY A 46 6.01 2.61 7.39
CA GLY A 46 6.94 1.70 6.72
C GLY A 46 6.41 0.27 6.69
N ASP A 47 5.95 -0.25 7.82
CA ASP A 47 5.39 -1.61 7.90
C ASP A 47 4.15 -1.76 7.00
N LEU A 48 3.23 -0.79 7.08
CA LEU A 48 2.04 -0.73 6.24
C LEU A 48 2.38 -0.61 4.75
N GLY A 49 3.23 0.36 4.37
CA GLY A 49 3.61 0.60 2.99
C GLY A 49 4.40 -0.57 2.38
N GLY A 50 5.23 -1.23 3.18
CA GLY A 50 5.95 -2.44 2.81
C GLY A 50 5.01 -3.60 2.49
N LEU A 51 3.99 -3.82 3.33
CA LEU A 51 2.98 -4.85 3.09
C LEU A 51 2.09 -4.55 1.88
N MET A 52 1.67 -3.30 1.70
CA MET A 52 0.97 -2.88 0.48
C MET A 52 1.79 -3.19 -0.77
N SER A 53 3.08 -2.82 -0.76
CA SER A 53 3.98 -3.07 -1.90
C SER A 53 4.15 -4.56 -2.18
N LYS A 54 4.33 -5.37 -1.12
CA LYS A 54 4.44 -6.84 -1.24
C LYS A 54 3.16 -7.45 -1.82
N SER A 55 2.00 -7.00 -1.37
CA SER A 55 0.69 -7.46 -1.87
C SER A 55 0.51 -7.14 -3.35
N LEU A 56 0.79 -5.89 -3.75
CA LEU A 56 0.72 -5.46 -5.16
C LEU A 56 1.65 -6.26 -6.08
N VAL A 57 2.89 -6.53 -5.64
CA VAL A 57 3.85 -7.32 -6.42
C VAL A 57 3.37 -8.77 -6.57
N ASN A 58 2.80 -9.36 -5.52
CA ASN A 58 2.25 -10.71 -5.58
C ASN A 58 1.08 -10.81 -6.56
N MET A 59 0.11 -9.88 -6.49
CA MET A 59 -1.01 -9.84 -7.44
C MET A 59 -0.53 -9.64 -8.88
N GLY A 60 0.44 -8.75 -9.10
CA GLY A 60 1.03 -8.53 -10.42
C GLY A 60 1.70 -9.81 -10.96
N LYS A 61 2.44 -10.53 -10.12
CA LYS A 61 3.04 -11.82 -10.46
C LYS A 61 1.98 -12.86 -10.85
N GLU A 62 0.91 -12.99 -10.06
CA GLU A 62 -0.18 -13.93 -10.33
C GLU A 62 -0.89 -13.61 -11.64
N GLU A 63 -1.16 -12.35 -11.93
CA GLU A 63 -1.78 -11.94 -13.19
C GLU A 63 -0.86 -12.17 -14.39
N LEU A 64 0.45 -11.96 -14.26
CA LEU A 64 1.40 -12.31 -15.32
C LEU A 64 1.44 -13.81 -15.59
N ILE A 65 1.42 -14.64 -14.54
CA ILE A 65 1.35 -16.10 -14.67
C ILE A 65 0.05 -16.53 -15.35
N ARG A 66 -1.09 -15.96 -14.93
CA ARG A 66 -2.40 -16.22 -15.53
C ARG A 66 -2.42 -15.85 -17.02
N GLN A 67 -1.88 -14.69 -17.38
CA GLN A 67 -1.77 -14.27 -18.78
C GLN A 67 -0.86 -15.18 -19.61
N TYR A 68 0.17 -15.78 -19.00
CA TYR A 68 1.04 -16.73 -19.69
C TYR A 68 0.30 -18.03 -20.04
N TYR A 69 -0.49 -18.58 -19.12
CA TYR A 69 -1.23 -19.82 -19.34
C TYR A 69 -2.55 -19.68 -20.12
N ASN A 70 -3.08 -18.47 -20.24
CA ASN A 70 -4.27 -18.19 -21.04
C ASN A 70 -3.97 -17.87 -22.52
N LYS A 71 -2.73 -18.08 -22.96
CA LYS A 71 -2.29 -17.99 -24.37
C LYS A 71 -2.18 -19.36 -24.98
#